data_AF-A0A2N5ZJ13-F1
#
_entry.id   AF-A0A2N5ZJ13-F1
#
_cell.length_a   1.000
_cell.length_b   1.000
_cell.length_c   1.000
_cell.angle_alpha   90.00
_cell.angle_beta   90.00
_cell.angle_gamma   90.00
#
_symmetry.space_group_name_H-M   'P 1'
#
loop_
_entity.id
_entity.type
_entity.pdbx_description
1 polymer ?
#
loop_
_entity_poly.entity_id
_entity_poly.type
_entity_poly.pdbx_seq_one_letter_code
_entity_poly.pdbx_strand_id
1 'polypeptide(L)' 'NVLWSGKVLETTVPEDEHTKGVIEFNEFIKNDDRIEKVMLPIRDGLTLMRKL' A
#
# COMPACT_ATOMS: atom_id res chain seq x y z
N ASN A 1 6.23 -5.35 -1.54
CA ASN A 1 6.09 -5.06 -0.09
C ASN A 1 5.23 -3.82 0.07
N VAL A 2 4.17 -3.88 0.89
CA VAL A 2 3.14 -2.83 0.92
C VAL A 2 3.61 -1.58 1.67
N LEU A 3 4.53 -1.72 2.61
CA LEU A 3 5.16 -0.61 3.31
C LEU A 3 6.44 -0.11 2.64
N TRP A 4 6.93 -0.77 1.58
CA TRP A 4 8.14 -0.39 0.80
C TRP A 4 9.30 0.14 1.67
N SER A 5 9.65 -0.59 2.73
CA SER A 5 10.67 -0.22 3.72
C SER A 5 10.50 1.15 4.39
N GLY A 6 9.26 1.65 4.46
CA GLY A 6 8.91 2.95 5.02
C GLY A 6 9.00 4.12 4.02
N LYS A 7 9.45 3.91 2.79
CA LYS A 7 9.55 4.98 1.76
C LYS A 7 8.21 5.59 1.38
N VAL A 8 7.12 4.84 1.51
CA VAL A 8 5.75 5.36 1.31
C VAL A 8 5.33 6.39 2.38
N LEU A 9 6.09 6.50 3.47
CA LEU A 9 5.88 7.48 4.54
C LEU A 9 6.76 8.73 4.39
N GLU A 10 7.65 8.77 3.38
CA GLU A 10 8.48 9.95 3.12
C GLU A 10 7.64 11.08 2.51
N THR A 11 7.80 12.30 3.03
CA THR A 11 7.05 13.51 2.60
C THR A 11 7.42 14.00 1.20
N THR A 12 8.57 13.57 0.67
CA THR A 12 8.99 13.85 -0.69
C THR A 12 8.53 12.71 -1.58
N VAL A 13 7.72 13.01 -2.60
CA VAL A 13 7.36 12.03 -3.63
C VAL A 13 8.66 11.50 -4.25
N PRO A 14 9.01 10.22 -4.04
CA PRO A 14 10.22 9.68 -4.61
C PRO A 14 10.10 9.69 -6.14
N GLU A 15 11.15 10.14 -6.84
CA GLU A 15 11.23 10.10 -8.32
C GLU A 15 11.23 8.67 -8.89
N ASP A 16 11.23 7.67 -8.00
CA ASP A 16 11.17 6.26 -8.31
C ASP A 16 9.76 5.81 -8.71
N GLU A 17 9.61 5.39 -9.97
CA GLU A 17 8.36 4.91 -10.55
C GLU A 17 7.76 3.72 -9.79
N HIS A 18 8.59 2.87 -9.17
CA HIS A 18 8.11 1.76 -8.36
C HIS A 18 7.37 2.23 -7.12
N THR A 19 7.88 3.26 -6.44
CA THR A 19 7.25 3.79 -5.24
C THR A 19 5.94 4.51 -5.55
N LYS A 20 5.86 5.23 -6.68
CA LYS A 20 4.60 5.82 -7.16
C LYS A 20 3.53 4.75 -7.39
N GLY A 21 3.89 3.66 -8.08
CA GLY A 21 2.96 2.55 -8.33
C GLY A 21 2.44 1.89 -7.05
N VAL A 22 3.29 1.78 -6.01
CA VAL A 22 2.86 1.24 -4.70
C VAL A 22 1.90 2.21 -3.98
N ILE A 23 2.14 3.52 -4.05
CA ILE A 23 1.25 4.54 -3.46
C ILE A 23 -0.11 4.52 -4.16
N GLU A 24 -0.13 4.54 -5.49
CA GLU A 24 -1.37 4.49 -6.28
C GLU A 24 -2.16 3.22 -6.01
N PHE A 25 -1.49 2.08 -5.95
CA PHE A 25 -2.13 0.81 -5.59
C PHE A 25 -2.74 0.85 -4.19
N ASN A 26 -2.02 1.41 -3.21
CA ASN A 26 -2.53 1.53 -1.84
C ASN A 26 -3.76 2.43 -1.75
N GLU A 27 -3.78 3.57 -2.46
CA GLU A 27 -4.95 4.45 -2.51
C GLU A 27 -6.12 3.82 -3.27
N PHE A 28 -5.85 3.09 -4.36
CA PHE A 28 -6.88 2.33 -5.07
C PHE A 28 -7.54 1.30 -4.15
N ILE A 29 -6.73 0.46 -3.50
CA ILE A 29 -7.23 -0.57 -2.58
C ILE A 29 -7.94 0.05 -1.38
N LYS A 30 -7.46 1.17 -0.83
CA LYS A 30 -8.11 1.88 0.28
C LYS A 30 -9.52 2.36 -0.06
N ASN A 31 -9.79 2.73 -1.30
CA ASN A 31 -11.11 3.24 -1.73
C ASN A 31 -12.02 2.16 -2.35
N ASP A 32 -11.54 0.94 -2.59
CA ASP A 32 -12.36 -0.16 -3.13
C ASP A 32 -13.34 -0.71 -2.07
N ASP A 33 -14.63 -0.57 -2.31
CA ASP A 33 -15.73 -1.00 -1.43
C ASP A 33 -16.15 -2.46 -1.61
N ARG A 34 -15.63 -3.14 -2.65
CA ARG A 34 -15.92 -4.55 -2.95
C ARG A 34 -15.09 -5.52 -2.11
N ILE A 35 -14.17 -4.99 -1.31
CA ILE A 35 -13.22 -5.75 -0.52
C ILE A 35 -13.17 -5.29 0.93
N GLU A 36 -13.12 -6.25 1.83
CA GLU A 36 -12.64 -6.02 3.20
C GLU A 36 -11.11 -6.08 3.20
N LYS A 37 -10.47 -5.09 3.85
CA LYS A 37 -9.01 -4.92 3.81
C LYS A 37 -8.43 -4.74 5.22
N VAL A 38 -7.33 -5.42 5.51
CA VAL A 38 -6.58 -5.29 6.77
C VAL A 38 -5.08 -5.23 6.46
N MET A 39 -4.40 -4.19 6.93
CA MET A 39 -2.95 -4.06 6.84
C MET A 39 -2.31 -4.51 8.15
N LEU A 40 -1.47 -5.54 8.07
CA LEU A 40 -0.72 -6.09 9.20
C LEU A 40 0.75 -5.64 9.10
N PRO A 41 1.33 -5.04 10.16
CA PRO A 41 2.72 -4.61 10.18
C PRO A 41 3.66 -5.80 10.45
N ILE A 42 3.56 -6.86 9.64
CA ILE A 42 4.46 -8.02 9.70
C ILE A 42 5.50 -7.88 8.58
N ARG A 43 6.79 -7.88 8.95
CA ARG A 43 7.92 -7.61 8.04
C ARG A 43 7.74 -6.28 7.33
N ASP A 44 7.72 -6.27 6.00
CA ASP A 44 7.65 -5.06 5.17
C ASP A 44 6.20 -4.73 4.72
N GLY A 45 5.24 -5.10 5.57
CA GLY A 45 3.80 -4.86 5.39
C GLY A 45 3.10 -5.94 4.58
N LEU A 46 2.05 -6.52 5.15
CA LEU A 46 1.15 -7.45 4.50
C LEU A 46 -0.27 -6.89 4.50
N THR A 47 -0.87 -6.73 3.33
CA THR A 47 -2.29 -6.39 3.20
C THR A 47 -3.07 -7.65 2.86
N LEU A 48 -4.01 -8.02 3.73
CA LEU A 48 -5.00 -9.04 3.47
C LEU A 48 -6.23 -8.38 2.85
N MET A 49 -6.72 -8.96 1.76
CA MET A 49 -7.93 -8.52 1.08
C MET A 49 -8.87 -9.70 0.93
N ARG A 50 -10.10 -9.53 1.38
CA ARG A 50 -11.18 -10.50 1.21
C ARG A 50 -12.25 -9.88 0.33
N LYS A 51 -12.59 -10.59 -0.75
CA LYS A 51 -13.72 -10.22 -1.61
C LYS A 51 -15.03 -10.51 -0.88
N LEU A 52 -15.95 -9.54 -0.94
CA LEU A 52 -17.33 -9.66 -0.46
C LEU A 52 -18.21 -10.43 -1.46
#